data_AF-A0A7C4RJF6-F1
#
_entry.id   AF-A0A7C4RJF6-F1
#
_cell.length_a   1.000
_cell.length_b   1.000
_cell.length_c   1.000
_cell.angle_alpha   90.00
_cell.angle_beta   90.00
_cell.angle_gamma   90.00
#
_symmetry.space_group_name_H-M   'P 1'
#
loop_
_entity.id
_entity.type
_entity.pdbx_description
1 polymer ?
#
loop_
_entity_poly.entity_id
_entity_poly.type
_entity_poly.pdbx_seq_one_letter_code
_entity_poly.pdbx_strand_id
1 'polypeptide(L)'
;FENKPIGGIMAFLFKDKAHVWYNASLSRYLYLNPNEFLYWKLIEELADKGYRYLDFGPTPLNPSEGHYLFKSRFGGTMIPFNDYAYFTSKIRYTLIEGGLLQLAKKLNVRRKVPKIILQKMSGRVIF
;
A
#
# COMPACT_ATOMS: atom_id res chain seq x y z
N PHE A 1 22.32 16.75 -18.47
CA PHE A 1 21.01 16.18 -18.79
C PHE A 1 20.20 17.22 -19.56
N GLU A 2 19.59 16.85 -20.69
CA GLU A 2 18.89 17.77 -21.61
C GLU A 2 17.49 18.23 -21.11
N ASN A 3 17.34 18.64 -19.84
CA ASN A 3 16.04 19.07 -19.26
C ASN A 3 14.86 18.07 -19.43
N LYS A 4 15.13 16.80 -19.69
CA LYS A 4 14.10 15.77 -19.86
C LYS A 4 13.72 15.16 -18.50
N PRO A 5 12.43 15.16 -18.10
CA PRO A 5 12.01 14.46 -16.90
C PRO A 5 12.26 12.95 -17.06
N ILE A 6 12.94 12.37 -16.08
CA ILE A 6 13.31 10.93 -16.08
C ILE A 6 12.46 10.09 -15.13
N GLY A 7 11.61 10.72 -14.35
CA GLY A 7 10.67 10.08 -13.44
C GLY A 7 9.74 11.08 -12.78
N GLY A 8 8.76 10.58 -12.05
CA GLY A 8 7.78 11.37 -11.32
C GLY A 8 7.14 10.57 -10.19
N ILE A 9 6.70 11.31 -9.17
CA ILE A 9 6.00 10.77 -7.99
C ILE A 9 4.72 11.56 -7.78
N MET A 10 3.66 10.87 -7.40
CA MET A 10 2.35 11.44 -7.09
C MET A 10 1.92 10.98 -5.71
N ALA A 11 1.61 11.95 -4.85
CA ALA A 11 1.11 11.69 -3.51
C ALA A 11 -0.19 12.47 -3.24
N PHE A 12 -1.13 11.82 -2.55
CA PHE A 12 -2.31 12.46 -2.00
C PHE A 12 -2.04 12.94 -0.59
N LEU A 13 -2.40 14.19 -0.30
CA LEU A 13 -2.18 14.81 1.00
C LEU A 13 -3.50 14.92 1.75
N PHE A 14 -3.52 14.47 3.01
CA PHE A 14 -4.69 14.58 3.86
C PHE A 14 -4.29 14.68 5.33
N LYS A 15 -4.71 15.77 5.99
CA LYS A 15 -4.32 16.11 7.37
C LYS A 15 -2.79 16.14 7.51
N ASP A 16 -2.24 15.35 8.42
CA ASP A 16 -0.80 15.23 8.70
C ASP A 16 -0.13 14.08 7.95
N LYS A 17 -0.78 13.56 6.90
CA LYS A 17 -0.34 12.37 6.16
C LYS A 17 -0.24 12.61 4.66
N ALA A 18 0.74 11.98 4.04
CA ALA A 18 0.86 11.86 2.59
C ALA A 18 0.78 10.38 2.21
N HIS A 19 0.07 10.05 1.14
CA HIS A 19 0.00 8.70 0.60
C HIS A 19 0.52 8.68 -0.84
N VAL A 20 1.59 7.94 -1.09
CA VAL A 20 2.16 7.81 -2.44
C VAL A 20 1.30 6.87 -3.26
N TRP A 21 0.64 7.42 -4.28
CA TRP A 21 -0.23 6.66 -5.16
C TRP A 21 0.54 6.09 -6.36
N TYR A 22 1.45 6.87 -6.94
CA TYR A 22 2.31 6.42 -8.04
C TYR A 22 3.74 6.94 -7.91
N ASN A 23 4.69 6.10 -8.30
CA ASN A 23 6.06 6.47 -8.63
C ASN A 23 6.45 5.73 -9.90
N ALA A 24 7.03 6.45 -10.88
CA ALA A 24 7.55 5.85 -12.10
C ALA A 24 8.83 6.56 -12.55
N SER A 25 9.72 5.80 -13.17
CA SER A 25 10.96 6.29 -13.77
C SER A 25 11.23 5.58 -15.08
N LEU A 26 11.89 6.26 -16.01
CA LEU A 26 12.36 5.68 -17.26
C LEU A 26 13.48 4.68 -16.98
N SER A 27 13.29 3.42 -17.39
CA SER A 27 14.20 2.30 -17.06
C SER A 27 15.66 2.56 -17.42
N ARG A 28 15.90 3.25 -18.55
CA ARG A 28 17.26 3.62 -19.01
C ARG A 28 18.01 4.55 -18.05
N TYR A 29 17.34 5.18 -17.09
CA TYR A 29 17.94 6.09 -16.11
C TYR A 29 17.90 5.54 -14.67
N LEU A 30 17.52 4.27 -14.47
CA LEU A 30 17.49 3.66 -13.13
C LEU A 30 18.85 3.65 -12.44
N TYR A 31 19.95 3.64 -13.20
CA TYR A 31 21.31 3.73 -12.65
C TYR A 31 21.59 5.03 -11.88
N LEU A 32 20.73 6.05 -12.02
CA LEU A 32 20.80 7.32 -11.30
C LEU A 32 19.98 7.31 -10.00
N ASN A 33 19.31 6.20 -9.68
CA ASN A 33 18.40 6.08 -8.53
C ASN A 33 17.31 7.19 -8.48
N PRO A 34 16.58 7.43 -9.60
CA PRO A 34 15.59 8.51 -9.66
C PRO A 34 14.46 8.32 -8.65
N ASN A 35 14.07 7.08 -8.36
CA ASN A 35 12.97 6.79 -7.43
C ASN A 35 13.36 7.13 -6.00
N GLU A 36 14.57 6.80 -5.60
CA GLU A 36 15.15 7.15 -4.30
C GLU A 36 15.20 8.68 -4.15
N PHE A 37 15.68 9.39 -5.18
CA PHE A 37 15.72 10.85 -5.16
C PHE A 37 14.32 11.48 -5.05
N LEU A 38 13.34 10.98 -5.82
CA LEU A 38 11.96 11.46 -5.78
C LEU A 38 11.33 11.29 -4.40
N TYR A 39 11.54 10.14 -3.75
CA TYR A 39 11.07 9.91 -2.38
C TYR A 39 11.80 10.81 -1.37
N TRP A 40 13.11 10.96 -1.50
CA TRP A 40 13.89 11.84 -0.61
C TRP A 40 13.40 13.29 -0.68
N LYS A 41 13.22 13.83 -1.89
CA LYS A 41 12.66 15.18 -2.10
C LYS A 41 11.24 15.31 -1.57
N LEU A 42 10.40 14.30 -1.78
CA LEU A 42 9.04 14.29 -1.26
C LEU A 42 9.05 14.33 0.28
N ILE A 43 9.87 13.52 0.94
CA ILE A 43 9.99 13.50 2.40
C ILE A 43 10.45 14.86 2.94
N GLU A 44 11.46 15.46 2.31
CA GLU A 44 11.95 16.80 2.67
C GLU A 44 10.82 17.85 2.57
N GLU A 45 10.12 17.91 1.43
CA GLU A 45 9.01 18.85 1.25
C GLU A 45 7.85 18.62 2.23
N LEU A 46 7.55 17.37 2.55
CA LEU A 46 6.51 17.01 3.50
C LEU A 46 6.88 17.44 4.92
N ALA A 47 8.13 17.23 5.32
CA ALA A 47 8.65 17.65 6.62
C ALA A 47 8.57 19.18 6.76
N ASP A 48 9.00 19.93 5.73
CA ASP A 48 8.92 21.39 5.71
C ASP A 48 7.48 21.92 5.80
N LYS A 49 6.52 21.16 5.23
CA LYS A 49 5.09 21.47 5.27
C LYS A 49 4.38 20.94 6.53
N GLY A 50 5.10 20.33 7.47
CA GLY A 50 4.56 19.84 8.75
C GLY A 50 3.80 18.52 8.67
N TYR A 51 3.94 17.74 7.58
CA TYR A 51 3.41 16.39 7.49
C TYR A 51 4.26 15.44 8.34
N ARG A 52 3.59 14.50 9.01
CA ARG A 52 4.21 13.62 10.00
C ARG A 52 4.35 12.17 9.53
N TYR A 53 3.59 11.78 8.51
CA TYR A 53 3.50 10.39 8.06
C TYR A 53 3.53 10.30 6.54
N LEU A 54 4.35 9.38 6.02
CA LEU A 54 4.38 9.03 4.60
C LEU A 54 3.95 7.57 4.43
N ASP A 55 2.75 7.38 3.91
CA ASP A 55 2.21 6.07 3.56
C ASP A 55 2.74 5.65 2.18
N PHE A 56 3.60 4.63 2.15
CA PHE A 56 4.17 4.05 0.93
C PHE A 56 3.22 3.09 0.20
N GLY A 57 2.00 2.89 0.71
CA GLY A 57 1.01 1.96 0.20
C GLY A 57 1.28 0.49 0.50
N PRO A 58 0.48 -0.42 -0.09
CA PRO A 58 0.58 -1.86 0.13
C PRO A 58 1.98 -2.38 -0.12
N THR A 59 2.48 -3.18 0.81
CA THR A 59 3.82 -3.76 0.75
C THR A 59 3.73 -5.29 0.83
N PRO A 60 4.43 -6.01 -0.07
CA PRO A 60 4.51 -7.46 0.03
C PRO A 60 5.08 -7.92 1.37
N LEU A 61 4.66 -9.10 1.83
CA LEU A 61 5.12 -9.64 3.12
C LEU A 61 6.50 -10.29 3.02
N ASN A 62 6.91 -10.70 1.83
CA ASN A 62 8.19 -11.36 1.62
C ASN A 62 9.34 -10.33 1.62
N PRO A 63 10.29 -10.42 2.56
CA PRO A 63 11.40 -9.48 2.65
C PRO A 63 12.37 -9.50 1.46
N SER A 64 12.35 -10.55 0.64
CA SER A 64 13.19 -10.61 -0.57
C SER A 64 12.61 -9.85 -1.76
N GLU A 65 11.36 -9.36 -1.66
CA GLU A 65 10.74 -8.60 -2.74
C GLU A 65 11.28 -7.16 -2.82
N GLY A 66 11.52 -6.69 -4.05
CA GLY A 66 12.09 -5.37 -4.30
C GLY A 66 11.28 -4.23 -3.69
N HIS A 67 9.94 -4.34 -3.67
CA HIS A 67 9.07 -3.33 -3.05
C HIS A 67 9.25 -3.27 -1.53
N TYR A 68 9.46 -4.41 -0.87
CA TYR A 68 9.75 -4.45 0.57
C TYR A 68 11.09 -3.76 0.83
N LEU A 69 12.15 -4.20 0.14
CA LEU A 69 13.51 -3.69 0.32
C LEU A 69 13.63 -2.20 0.00
N PHE A 70 12.92 -1.73 -1.03
CA PHE A 70 12.88 -0.32 -1.40
C PHE A 70 12.32 0.53 -0.26
N LYS A 71 11.14 0.17 0.25
CA LYS A 71 10.44 0.93 1.29
C LYS A 71 11.17 0.86 2.64
N SER A 72 11.74 -0.29 2.98
CA SER A 72 12.45 -0.46 4.26
C SER A 72 13.69 0.43 4.41
N ARG A 73 14.31 0.84 3.29
CA ARG A 73 15.49 1.74 3.31
C ARG A 73 15.18 3.15 3.82
N PHE A 74 13.91 3.55 3.81
CA PHE A 74 13.48 4.86 4.32
C PHE A 74 13.21 4.85 5.83
N GLY A 75 13.44 3.73 6.53
CA GLY A 75 13.26 3.63 7.99
C GLY A 75 11.79 3.57 8.43
N GLY A 76 10.87 3.36 7.49
CA GLY A 76 9.44 3.29 7.79
C GLY A 76 9.05 2.04 8.59
N THR A 77 7.94 2.13 9.31
CA THR A 77 7.38 1.03 10.13
C THR A 77 6.24 0.34 9.40
N MET A 78 6.26 -1.00 9.41
CA MET A 78 5.19 -1.79 8.82
C MET A 78 3.97 -1.86 9.76
N ILE A 79 2.83 -1.39 9.28
CA ILE A 79 1.55 -1.38 9.99
C ILE A 79 0.57 -2.32 9.26
N PRO A 80 -0.07 -3.27 9.96
CA PRO A 80 -1.11 -4.10 9.36
C PRO A 80 -2.37 -3.28 9.04
N PHE A 81 -2.93 -3.48 7.84
CA PHE A 81 -4.24 -2.94 7.48
C PHE A 81 -5.25 -4.10 7.43
N ASN A 82 -6.41 -3.93 8.06
CA ASN A 82 -7.43 -4.96 8.08
C ASN A 82 -8.45 -4.71 6.98
N ASP A 83 -8.65 -5.69 6.10
CA ASP A 83 -9.77 -5.68 5.18
C ASP A 83 -11.05 -6.10 5.89
N TYR A 84 -12.12 -5.35 5.69
CA TYR A 84 -13.45 -5.69 6.20
C TYR A 84 -14.41 -5.85 5.03
N ALA A 85 -15.07 -7.00 4.96
CA ALA A 85 -16.16 -7.21 4.04
C ALA A 85 -17.49 -7.21 4.79
N TYR A 86 -18.43 -6.37 4.35
CA TYR A 86 -19.81 -6.36 4.83
C TYR A 86 -20.75 -6.83 3.74
N PHE A 87 -21.53 -7.87 4.02
CA PHE A 87 -22.45 -8.47 3.07
C PHE A 87 -23.89 -8.17 3.47
N THR A 88 -24.63 -7.51 2.59
CA THR A 88 -26.04 -7.14 2.78
C THR A 88 -27.00 -8.30 2.51
N SER A 89 -26.53 -9.37 1.86
CA SER A 89 -27.27 -10.61 1.61
C SER A 89 -26.41 -11.83 1.97
N LYS A 90 -27.00 -12.99 2.32
CA LYS A 90 -26.19 -14.21 2.52
C LYS A 90 -25.61 -14.64 1.18
N ILE A 91 -24.30 -14.54 1.11
CA ILE A 91 -23.47 -15.22 0.14
C ILE A 91 -22.71 -16.30 0.94
N ARG A 92 -22.63 -17.51 0.39
CA ARG A 92 -21.83 -18.59 0.97
C ARG A 92 -20.39 -18.33 0.53
N TYR A 93 -19.44 -18.32 1.46
CA TYR A 93 -18.03 -18.18 1.09
C TYR A 93 -17.30 -19.48 1.41
N THR A 94 -16.50 -19.94 0.47
CA THR A 94 -15.48 -20.96 0.72
C THR A 94 -14.16 -20.23 0.84
N LEU A 95 -13.44 -20.40 1.95
CA LEU A 95 -12.05 -19.93 2.03
C LEU A 95 -11.20 -20.78 1.09
N ILE A 96 -10.51 -20.14 0.17
CA ILE A 96 -9.41 -20.72 -0.58
C ILE A 96 -8.12 -19.97 -0.21
N GLU A 97 -6.98 -20.64 -0.33
CA GLU A 97 -5.69 -19.94 -0.25
C GLU A 97 -5.65 -18.85 -1.32
N GLY A 98 -5.43 -17.59 -0.91
CA GLY A 98 -5.35 -16.44 -1.82
C GLY A 98 -6.55 -15.48 -1.81
N GLY A 99 -7.62 -15.74 -1.05
CA GLY A 99 -8.69 -14.76 -0.81
C GLY A 99 -10.12 -15.31 -0.85
N LEU A 100 -11.10 -14.40 -0.79
CA LEU A 100 -12.53 -14.72 -0.89
C LEU A 100 -12.95 -14.79 -2.37
N LEU A 101 -13.17 -15.99 -2.92
CA LEU A 101 -13.91 -16.13 -4.18
C LEU A 101 -15.41 -16.32 -3.88
N GLN A 102 -16.26 -15.60 -4.63
CA GLN A 102 -17.72 -15.65 -4.50
C GLN A 102 -18.28 -17.05 -4.78
N LEU A 103 -19.15 -17.58 -3.90
CA LEU A 103 -20.06 -18.67 -4.25
C LEU A 103 -21.51 -18.39 -3.79
N ALA A 104 -22.40 -18.23 -4.76
CA ALA A 104 -23.76 -17.77 -4.54
C ALA A 104 -24.64 -18.70 -3.68
N LYS A 105 -25.53 -18.08 -2.89
CA LYS A 105 -27.01 -18.24 -2.86
C LYS A 105 -27.56 -18.10 -1.44
N LYS A 106 -28.49 -17.12 -1.35
CA LYS A 106 -29.62 -16.93 -0.42
C LYS A 106 -29.60 -17.69 0.91
N LEU A 107 -29.82 -16.94 2.00
CA LEU A 107 -30.78 -17.19 3.09
C LEU A 107 -30.63 -16.07 4.16
N ASN A 108 -31.50 -15.93 5.16
CA ASN A 108 -31.46 -14.82 6.14
C ASN A 108 -30.67 -15.16 7.42
N VAL A 109 -29.57 -14.46 7.75
CA VAL A 109 -28.89 -14.41 9.07
C VAL A 109 -27.79 -13.33 8.99
N ARG A 110 -27.80 -12.38 9.95
CA ARG A 110 -26.75 -11.36 10.16
C ARG A 110 -25.63 -11.93 11.04
N ARG A 111 -24.40 -12.12 10.53
CA ARG A 111 -23.22 -12.43 11.37
C ARG A 111 -21.98 -11.67 10.91
N LYS A 112 -21.20 -11.18 11.89
CA LYS A 112 -19.91 -10.50 11.71
C LYS A 112 -18.86 -11.53 11.24
N VAL A 113 -18.02 -11.16 10.28
CA VAL A 113 -16.94 -12.04 9.80
C VAL A 113 -15.98 -12.35 10.97
N PRO A 114 -15.67 -13.63 11.25
CA PRO A 114 -14.73 -14.01 12.31
C PRO A 114 -13.36 -13.33 12.17
N LYS A 115 -12.78 -12.88 13.29
CA LYS A 115 -11.47 -12.18 13.33
C LYS A 115 -10.33 -12.94 12.63
N ILE A 116 -10.35 -14.27 12.68
CA ILE A 116 -9.35 -15.14 12.04
C ILE A 116 -9.30 -14.95 10.52
N ILE A 117 -10.45 -14.68 9.89
CA ILE A 117 -10.53 -14.45 8.44
C ILE A 117 -9.98 -13.06 8.10
N LEU A 118 -10.30 -12.05 8.93
CA LEU A 118 -9.81 -10.68 8.77
C LEU A 118 -8.27 -10.61 8.84
N GLN A 119 -7.66 -11.38 9.76
CA GLN A 119 -6.20 -11.46 9.90
C GLN A 119 -5.50 -12.19 8.72
N LYS A 120 -6.19 -13.06 7.99
CA LYS A 120 -5.64 -13.71 6.79
C LYS A 120 -5.77 -12.85 5.53
N MET A 121 -6.67 -11.88 5.54
CA MET A 121 -6.89 -10.93 4.43
C MET A 121 -6.14 -9.62 4.63
N SER A 122 -5.72 -9.31 5.85
CA SER A 122 -5.03 -8.06 6.16
C SER A 122 -3.68 -7.97 5.45
N GLY A 123 -3.54 -7.05 4.50
CA GLY A 123 -2.22 -6.68 3.98
C GLY A 123 -1.50 -5.74 4.95
N ARG A 124 -0.35 -5.20 4.54
CA ARG A 124 0.44 -4.27 5.35
C ARG A 124 0.87 -3.05 4.55
N VAL A 125 0.96 -1.92 5.24
CA VAL A 125 1.44 -0.64 4.72
C VAL A 125 2.69 -0.24 5.49
N ILE A 126 3.62 0.49 4.85
CA ILE A 126 4.76 1.11 5.55
C ILE A 126 4.46 2.60 5.71
N PHE A 127 4.65 3.11 6.94
CA PHE A 127 4.51 4.52 7.33
C PHE A 127 5.86 5.13 7.71
#